data_AF-A1IKQ7-F1
#
_entry.id   AF-A1IKQ7-F1
#
_cell.length_a   1.000
_cell.length_b   1.000
_cell.length_c   1.000
_cell.angle_alpha   90.00
_cell.angle_beta   90.00
_cell.angle_gamma   90.00
#
_symmetry.space_group_name_H-M   'P 1'
#
loop_
_entity.id
_entity.type
_entity.pdbx_description
1 polymer ?
#
loop_
_entity_poly.entity_id
_entity_poly.type
_entity_poly.pdbx_seq_one_letter_code
_entity_poly.pdbx_strand_id
1 'polypeptide(L)'
;AQCSCYVASGLQLTNCEGKGLSSVPSGVPDSSQHLYLQNNRIESLPEEVFDSLVNLQMLYLNHNQLKTLPAGVFDRLGNLQRFDLSNNQLKSVPRGAFDNLKSLTHIYLFNNPWDCACTDILYLSTWIGQNSGKVFKDGVNNPDSAVCSGTNTPVRAVTEASTSPSK
;
A
#
# COMPACT_ATOMS: atom_id res chain seq x y z
N ALA A 1 -21.98 13.27 6.86
CA ALA A 1 -20.55 12.92 7.02
C ALA A 1 -20.27 11.70 6.16
N GLN A 2 -19.21 11.70 5.33
CA GLN A 2 -18.92 10.56 4.45
C GLN A 2 -18.33 9.37 5.22
N CYS A 3 -17.54 9.61 6.27
CA CYS A 3 -16.95 8.57 7.13
C CYS A 3 -17.59 8.51 8.53
N SER A 4 -17.45 7.38 9.20
CA SER A 4 -17.77 7.21 10.63
C SER A 4 -16.50 7.02 11.46
N CYS A 5 -16.50 7.60 12.66
CA CYS A 5 -15.41 7.44 13.63
C CYS A 5 -15.99 6.84 14.91
N TYR A 6 -15.34 5.82 15.46
CA TYR A 6 -15.79 5.15 16.68
C TYR A 6 -14.64 4.42 17.37
N VAL A 7 -14.85 4.10 18.65
CA VAL A 7 -13.92 3.27 19.42
C VAL A 7 -14.43 1.84 19.45
N ALA A 8 -13.57 0.87 19.13
CA ALA A 8 -13.87 -0.55 19.25
C ALA A 8 -12.68 -1.28 19.87
N SER A 9 -12.93 -2.09 20.91
CA SER A 9 -11.89 -2.83 21.63
C SER A 9 -10.71 -1.95 22.09
N GLY A 10 -11.00 -0.70 22.48
CA GLY A 10 -10.00 0.27 22.93
C GLY A 10 -9.19 0.94 21.81
N LEU A 11 -9.51 0.68 20.55
CA LEU A 11 -8.85 1.28 19.39
C LEU A 11 -9.72 2.37 18.76
N GLN A 12 -9.08 3.43 18.26
CA GLN A 12 -9.75 4.48 17.48
C GLN A 12 -9.84 4.08 15.99
N LEU A 13 -11.06 3.88 15.49
CA LEU A 13 -11.33 3.47 14.11
C LEU A 13 -11.94 4.63 13.31
N THR A 14 -11.46 4.81 12.08
CA THR A 14 -12.07 5.69 11.07
C THR A 14 -12.46 4.87 9.85
N ASN A 15 -13.76 4.73 9.64
CA ASN A 15 -14.32 3.98 8.54
C ASN A 15 -14.83 4.91 7.43
N CYS A 16 -14.13 4.90 6.29
CA CYS A 16 -14.44 5.60 5.05
C CYS A 16 -14.69 4.63 3.89
N GLU A 17 -14.95 3.34 4.17
CA GLU A 17 -15.13 2.31 3.16
C GLU A 17 -16.38 2.53 2.30
N GLY A 18 -16.26 2.30 1.00
CA GLY A 18 -17.45 2.19 0.13
C GLY A 18 -18.22 3.49 -0.04
N LYS A 19 -17.58 4.64 0.15
CA LYS A 19 -18.25 5.96 0.13
C LYS A 19 -18.16 6.67 -1.21
N GLY A 20 -17.51 6.04 -2.21
CA GLY A 20 -17.30 6.63 -3.53
C GLY A 20 -16.33 7.80 -3.51
N LEU A 21 -15.38 7.83 -2.56
CA LEU A 21 -14.41 8.90 -2.40
C LEU A 21 -13.44 8.94 -3.58
N SER A 22 -13.14 10.15 -4.04
CA SER A 22 -12.07 10.40 -5.03
C SER A 22 -10.74 10.79 -4.39
N SER A 23 -10.72 11.11 -3.09
CA SER A 23 -9.54 11.45 -2.32
C SER A 23 -9.68 11.00 -0.86
N VAL A 24 -8.56 10.95 -0.13
CA VAL A 24 -8.58 10.80 1.32
C VAL A 24 -9.25 12.04 1.95
N PRO A 25 -10.21 11.90 2.87
CA PRO A 25 -10.85 13.04 3.51
C PRO A 25 -9.90 13.77 4.47
N SER A 26 -9.92 15.10 4.48
CA SER A 26 -9.08 15.92 5.38
C SER A 26 -9.47 15.84 6.86
N GLY A 27 -10.62 15.26 7.19
CA GLY A 27 -11.14 15.14 8.56
C GLY A 27 -10.82 13.82 9.25
N VAL A 28 -9.81 13.07 8.80
CA VAL A 28 -9.36 11.86 9.50
C VAL A 28 -8.68 12.29 10.81
N PRO A 29 -9.12 11.80 11.98
CA PRO A 29 -8.49 12.15 13.26
C PRO A 29 -7.05 11.63 13.38
N ASP A 30 -6.13 12.44 13.92
CA ASP A 30 -4.73 12.05 14.17
C ASP A 30 -4.57 10.90 15.19
N SER A 31 -5.60 10.69 16.02
CA SER A 31 -5.66 9.57 16.97
C SER A 31 -6.05 8.24 16.32
N SER A 32 -6.41 8.23 15.04
CA SER A 32 -6.86 7.02 14.35
C SER A 32 -5.77 5.96 14.30
N GLN A 33 -6.15 4.75 14.74
CA GLN A 33 -5.29 3.57 14.74
C GLN A 33 -5.62 2.67 13.56
N HIS A 34 -6.89 2.57 13.17
CA HIS A 34 -7.30 1.88 11.95
C HIS A 34 -8.02 2.84 10.99
N LEU A 35 -7.55 2.89 9.75
CA LEU A 35 -8.14 3.69 8.68
C LEU A 35 -8.58 2.78 7.53
N TYR A 36 -9.89 2.76 7.30
CA TYR A 36 -10.52 1.98 6.24
C TYR A 36 -10.89 2.91 5.08
N LEU A 37 -10.13 2.85 3.98
CA LEU A 37 -10.36 3.64 2.76
C LEU A 37 -10.64 2.73 1.54
N GLN A 38 -10.81 1.43 1.76
CA GLN A 38 -11.04 0.47 0.69
C GLN A 38 -12.39 0.66 -0.01
N ASN A 39 -12.52 0.09 -1.20
CA ASN A 39 -13.74 0.14 -2.01
C ASN A 39 -14.17 1.57 -2.38
N ASN A 40 -13.20 2.43 -2.74
CA ASN A 40 -13.43 3.81 -3.16
C ASN A 40 -12.92 4.02 -4.60
N ARG A 41 -12.79 5.28 -5.03
CA ARG A 41 -12.35 5.69 -6.36
C ARG A 41 -11.14 6.64 -6.26
N ILE A 42 -10.30 6.44 -5.25
CA ILE A 42 -9.13 7.29 -5.00
C ILE A 42 -8.09 7.00 -6.09
N GLU A 43 -7.76 8.02 -6.89
CA GLU A 43 -6.80 7.91 -7.99
C GLU A 43 -5.38 8.32 -7.62
N SER A 44 -5.25 9.20 -6.63
CA SER A 44 -3.98 9.72 -6.14
C SER A 44 -4.05 10.04 -4.65
N LEU A 45 -2.88 10.05 -4.02
CA LEU A 45 -2.70 10.49 -2.65
C LEU A 45 -2.01 11.86 -2.70
N PRO A 46 -2.53 12.89 -2.00
CA PRO A 46 -1.76 14.10 -1.74
C PRO A 46 -0.46 13.76 -0.99
N GLU A 47 0.57 14.59 -1.21
CA GLU A 47 1.76 14.55 -0.36
C GLU A 47 1.37 14.76 1.11
N GLU A 48 2.09 14.11 2.02
CA GLU A 48 1.91 14.26 3.48
C GLU A 48 0.52 13.88 4.03
N VAL A 49 -0.37 13.28 3.22
CA VAL A 49 -1.77 12.99 3.62
C VAL A 49 -1.91 12.08 4.85
N PHE A 50 -0.84 11.35 5.20
CA PHE A 50 -0.80 10.47 6.36
C PHE A 50 0.22 10.91 7.43
N ASP A 51 0.85 12.08 7.28
CA ASP A 51 1.97 12.48 8.13
C ASP A 51 1.58 12.70 9.60
N SER A 52 0.35 13.17 9.85
CA SER A 52 -0.17 13.35 11.21
C SER A 52 -0.66 12.04 11.85
N LEU A 53 -0.88 10.98 11.06
CA LEU A 53 -1.45 9.71 11.51
C LEU A 53 -0.40 8.78 12.11
N VAL A 54 0.46 9.30 12.98
CA VAL A 54 1.62 8.58 13.57
C VAL A 54 1.22 7.37 14.43
N ASN A 55 -0.04 7.30 14.86
CA ASN A 55 -0.59 6.20 15.66
C ASN A 55 -1.18 5.06 14.81
N LEU A 56 -1.17 5.20 13.48
CA LEU A 56 -1.83 4.26 12.58
C LEU A 56 -1.17 2.88 12.61
N GLN A 57 -1.99 1.86 12.86
CA GLN A 57 -1.60 0.44 12.94
C GLN A 57 -2.15 -0.35 11.74
N MET A 58 -3.30 0.05 11.19
CA MET A 58 -3.89 -0.56 10.01
C MET A 58 -4.32 0.49 8.99
N LEU A 59 -3.91 0.29 7.73
CA LEU A 59 -4.31 1.11 6.60
C LEU A 59 -4.81 0.21 5.47
N TYR A 60 -6.05 0.42 5.05
CA TYR A 60 -6.66 -0.30 3.93
C TYR A 60 -6.94 0.66 2.79
N LEU A 61 -6.21 0.52 1.68
CA LEU A 61 -6.35 1.29 0.45
C LEU A 61 -6.75 0.40 -0.74
N ASN A 62 -7.08 -0.86 -0.50
CA ASN A 62 -7.42 -1.81 -1.55
C ASN A 62 -8.73 -1.47 -2.27
N HIS A 63 -8.87 -1.96 -3.50
CA HIS A 63 -10.02 -1.63 -4.36
C HIS A 63 -10.20 -0.11 -4.53
N ASN A 64 -9.12 0.55 -4.91
CA ASN A 64 -9.09 1.95 -5.35
C ASN A 64 -8.50 2.01 -6.78
N GLN A 65 -8.12 3.21 -7.22
CA GLN A 65 -7.63 3.46 -8.57
C GLN A 65 -6.24 4.11 -8.55
N LEU A 66 -5.45 3.84 -7.50
CA LEU A 66 -4.12 4.44 -7.33
C LEU A 66 -3.20 4.00 -8.46
N LYS A 67 -2.66 4.97 -9.20
CA LYS A 67 -1.73 4.74 -10.33
C LYS A 67 -0.27 4.90 -9.91
N THR A 68 -0.02 5.81 -8.98
CA THR A 68 1.29 6.13 -8.40
C THR A 68 1.14 6.42 -6.91
N LEU A 69 2.26 6.45 -6.20
CA LEU A 69 2.36 6.86 -4.82
C LEU A 69 3.37 8.02 -4.74
N PRO A 70 3.09 9.11 -4.01
CA PRO A 70 4.10 10.12 -3.73
C PRO A 70 5.27 9.52 -2.95
N ALA A 71 6.49 10.01 -3.18
CA ALA A 71 7.64 9.62 -2.39
C ALA A 71 7.43 10.04 -0.92
N GLY A 72 7.77 9.17 0.01
CA GLY A 72 7.69 9.45 1.45
C GLY A 72 6.28 9.51 2.05
N VAL A 73 5.21 9.26 1.27
CA VAL A 73 3.81 9.35 1.74
C VAL A 73 3.47 8.45 2.95
N PHE A 74 4.33 7.47 3.28
CA PHE A 74 4.19 6.57 4.42
C PHE A 74 5.30 6.70 5.46
N ASP A 75 6.18 7.70 5.36
CA ASP A 75 7.40 7.79 6.18
C ASP A 75 7.12 7.98 7.67
N ARG A 76 5.98 8.58 8.01
CA ARG A 76 5.56 8.81 9.41
C ARG A 76 4.86 7.60 10.03
N LEU A 77 4.54 6.56 9.25
CA LEU A 77 3.73 5.43 9.68
C LEU A 77 4.57 4.30 10.31
N GLY A 78 5.46 4.67 11.24
CA GLY A 78 6.38 3.71 11.89
C GLY A 78 5.69 2.59 12.67
N ASN A 79 4.47 2.86 13.15
CA ASN A 79 3.64 1.92 13.91
C ASN A 79 2.73 1.03 13.03
N LEU A 80 2.78 1.18 11.70
CA LEU A 80 1.88 0.47 10.80
C LEU A 80 2.21 -1.02 10.78
N GLN A 81 1.23 -1.85 11.11
CA GLN A 81 1.38 -3.31 11.21
C GLN A 81 0.77 -4.03 10.02
N ARG A 82 -0.38 -3.55 9.53
CA ARG A 82 -1.08 -4.11 8.38
C ARG A 82 -1.36 -3.03 7.34
N PHE A 83 -0.97 -3.33 6.10
CA PHE A 83 -1.14 -2.41 4.98
C PHE A 83 -1.67 -3.14 3.75
N ASP A 84 -2.83 -2.71 3.24
CA ASP A 84 -3.42 -3.29 2.03
C ASP A 84 -3.43 -2.29 0.87
N LEU A 85 -2.64 -2.57 -0.16
CA LEU A 85 -2.58 -1.84 -1.43
C LEU A 85 -3.10 -2.68 -2.61
N SER A 86 -3.64 -3.88 -2.35
CA SER A 86 -4.09 -4.79 -3.38
C SER A 86 -5.21 -4.19 -4.23
N ASN A 87 -5.42 -4.70 -5.44
CA ASN A 87 -6.52 -4.26 -6.31
C ASN A 87 -6.49 -2.74 -6.56
N ASN A 88 -5.33 -2.23 -7.00
CA ASN A 88 -5.13 -0.86 -7.47
C ASN A 88 -4.55 -0.89 -8.90
N GLN A 89 -4.03 0.23 -9.39
CA GLN A 89 -3.44 0.39 -10.73
C GLN A 89 -1.94 0.71 -10.67
N LEU A 90 -1.26 0.31 -9.59
CA LEU A 90 0.15 0.60 -9.38
C LEU A 90 1.02 -0.21 -10.35
N LYS A 91 1.93 0.49 -11.02
CA LYS A 91 2.95 -0.13 -11.89
C LYS A 91 4.29 -0.33 -11.19
N SER A 92 4.60 0.54 -10.23
CA SER A 92 5.79 0.49 -9.37
C SER A 92 5.47 1.19 -8.06
N VAL A 93 6.42 1.21 -7.13
CA VAL A 93 6.37 2.09 -5.95
C VAL A 93 7.66 2.90 -5.89
N PRO A 94 7.65 4.13 -5.34
CA PRO A 94 8.85 4.93 -5.18
C PRO A 94 9.92 4.17 -4.39
N ARG A 95 11.19 4.42 -4.74
CA ARG A 95 12.31 3.89 -3.96
C ARG A 95 12.19 4.34 -2.51
N GLY A 96 12.28 3.39 -1.60
CA GLY A 96 12.21 3.63 -0.16
C GLY A 96 10.79 3.73 0.42
N ALA A 97 9.74 3.55 -0.39
CA ALA A 97 8.34 3.75 0.03
C ALA A 97 7.93 2.97 1.30
N PHE A 98 8.61 1.87 1.62
CA PHE A 98 8.31 1.01 2.77
C PHE A 98 9.42 0.99 3.83
N ASP A 99 10.47 1.78 3.68
CA ASP A 99 11.67 1.69 4.50
C ASP A 99 11.40 2.06 5.97
N ASN A 100 10.48 3.00 6.21
CA ASN A 100 10.11 3.47 7.54
C ASN A 100 8.97 2.67 8.20
N LEU A 101 8.39 1.69 7.51
CA LEU A 101 7.33 0.82 8.05
C LEU A 101 7.91 -0.27 8.97
N LYS A 102 8.54 0.16 10.08
CA LYS A 102 9.34 -0.72 10.95
C LYS A 102 8.52 -1.80 11.66
N SER A 103 7.27 -1.50 12.00
CA SER A 103 6.35 -2.44 12.65
C SER A 103 5.55 -3.33 11.68
N LEU A 104 5.80 -3.24 10.37
CA LEU A 104 4.99 -3.93 9.38
C LEU A 104 5.13 -5.45 9.48
N THR A 105 3.98 -6.13 9.57
CA THR A 105 3.88 -7.59 9.65
C THR A 105 3.11 -8.18 8.47
N HIS A 106 2.16 -7.43 7.91
CA HIS A 106 1.32 -7.90 6.80
C HIS A 106 1.21 -6.79 5.75
N ILE A 107 1.59 -7.12 4.52
CA ILE A 107 1.33 -6.29 3.35
C ILE A 107 0.66 -7.10 2.24
N TYR A 108 -0.29 -6.48 1.57
CA TYR A 108 -1.02 -7.06 0.44
C TYR A 108 -0.78 -6.22 -0.81
N LEU A 109 -0.20 -6.83 -1.84
CA LEU A 109 0.28 -6.16 -3.06
C LEU A 109 -0.28 -6.77 -4.35
N PHE A 110 -1.06 -7.85 -4.23
CA PHE A 110 -1.61 -8.60 -5.35
C PHE A 110 -2.63 -7.76 -6.16
N ASN A 111 -2.90 -8.18 -7.39
CA ASN A 111 -3.83 -7.49 -8.30
C ASN A 111 -3.47 -6.01 -8.51
N ASN A 112 -2.20 -5.74 -8.79
CA ASN A 112 -1.72 -4.50 -9.35
C ASN A 112 -0.98 -4.81 -10.66
N PRO A 113 -1.06 -3.96 -11.69
CA PRO A 113 -0.39 -4.17 -12.97
C PRO A 113 1.10 -3.81 -12.89
N TRP A 114 1.86 -4.50 -12.02
CA TRP A 114 3.28 -4.24 -11.80
C TRP A 114 4.08 -4.31 -13.11
N ASP A 115 4.73 -3.21 -13.48
CA ASP A 115 5.53 -3.09 -14.68
C ASP A 115 6.95 -3.58 -14.38
N CYS A 116 7.19 -4.84 -14.71
CA CYS A 116 8.48 -5.47 -14.48
C CYS A 116 9.49 -5.28 -15.62
N ALA A 117 9.13 -4.54 -16.67
CA ALA A 117 10.05 -4.22 -17.74
C ALA A 117 10.89 -2.97 -17.41
N CYS A 118 10.31 -2.04 -16.67
CA CYS A 118 10.95 -0.81 -16.19
C CYS A 118 11.86 -1.06 -14.97
N THR A 119 12.96 -0.33 -14.83
CA THR A 119 13.88 -0.44 -13.67
C THR A 119 13.27 0.02 -12.35
N ASP A 120 12.21 0.82 -12.37
CA ASP A 120 11.55 1.32 -11.15
C ASP A 120 11.00 0.19 -10.27
N ILE A 121 10.77 -0.99 -10.84
CA ILE A 121 10.31 -2.17 -10.12
C ILE A 121 11.35 -2.75 -9.16
N LEU A 122 12.65 -2.46 -9.36
CA LEU A 122 13.75 -3.13 -8.66
C LEU A 122 13.70 -2.92 -7.15
N TYR A 123 13.24 -1.75 -6.69
CA TYR A 123 13.02 -1.51 -5.27
C TYR A 123 11.99 -2.50 -4.71
N LEU A 124 10.82 -2.60 -5.35
CA LEU A 124 9.75 -3.48 -4.90
C LEU A 124 10.17 -4.95 -4.94
N SER A 125 10.82 -5.36 -6.03
CA SER A 125 11.35 -6.71 -6.20
C SER A 125 12.30 -7.10 -5.05
N THR A 126 13.30 -6.24 -4.79
CA THR A 126 14.27 -6.44 -3.71
C THR A 126 13.60 -6.45 -2.34
N TRP A 127 12.69 -5.50 -2.09
CA TRP A 127 12.00 -5.38 -0.82
C TRP A 127 11.15 -6.62 -0.52
N ILE A 128 10.40 -7.14 -1.49
CA ILE A 128 9.62 -8.38 -1.34
C ILE A 128 10.56 -9.57 -1.06
N GLY A 129 11.69 -9.66 -1.77
CA GLY A 129 12.67 -10.71 -1.55
C GLY A 129 13.21 -10.72 -0.11
N GLN A 130 13.52 -9.55 0.44
CA GLN A 130 14.03 -9.37 1.81
C GLN A 130 12.95 -9.50 2.90
N ASN A 131 11.69 -9.25 2.55
CA ASN A 131 10.55 -9.23 3.48
C ASN A 131 9.49 -10.30 3.13
N SER A 132 9.91 -11.43 2.57
CA SER A 132 9.01 -12.47 2.04
C SER A 132 7.98 -12.97 3.06
N GLY A 133 8.38 -13.07 4.34
CA GLY A 133 7.51 -13.44 5.46
C GLY A 133 6.40 -12.44 5.79
N LYS A 134 6.38 -11.25 5.18
CA LYS A 134 5.39 -10.18 5.43
C LYS A 134 4.35 -10.02 4.33
N VAL A 135 4.52 -10.67 3.17
CA VAL A 135 3.62 -10.51 2.02
C VAL A 135 2.54 -11.58 2.06
N PHE A 136 1.27 -11.17 2.09
CA PHE A 136 0.13 -12.07 2.25
C PHE A 136 -0.86 -11.97 1.10
N LYS A 137 -1.61 -13.06 0.89
CA LYS A 137 -2.80 -13.14 0.03
C LYS A 137 -3.75 -14.17 0.64
N ASP A 138 -5.05 -13.83 0.72
CA ASP A 138 -6.09 -14.73 1.23
C ASP A 138 -5.79 -15.34 2.61
N GLY A 139 -5.16 -14.55 3.50
CA GLY A 139 -4.79 -14.97 4.86
C GLY A 139 -3.55 -15.86 4.96
N VAL A 140 -2.89 -16.16 3.85
CA VAL A 140 -1.68 -17.01 3.81
C VAL A 140 -0.47 -16.16 3.40
N ASN A 141 0.69 -16.44 4.00
CA ASN A 141 1.95 -15.85 3.55
C ASN A 141 2.25 -16.32 2.13
N ASN A 142 2.32 -15.39 1.19
CA ASN A 142 2.51 -15.65 -0.22
C ASN A 142 3.34 -14.52 -0.87
N PRO A 143 4.68 -14.61 -0.80
CA PRO A 143 5.56 -13.61 -1.42
C PRO A 143 5.53 -13.60 -2.95
N ASP A 144 4.91 -14.62 -3.58
CA ASP A 144 4.71 -14.69 -5.03
C ASP A 144 3.39 -14.06 -5.49
N SER A 145 2.59 -13.51 -4.55
CA SER A 145 1.27 -12.96 -4.85
C SER A 145 1.29 -11.64 -5.66
N ALA A 146 2.38 -10.87 -5.59
CA ALA A 146 2.62 -9.74 -6.47
C ALA A 146 3.29 -10.25 -7.75
N VAL A 147 2.57 -10.13 -8.88
CA VAL A 147 3.03 -10.65 -10.18
C VAL A 147 3.13 -9.55 -11.22
N CYS A 148 4.07 -9.72 -12.14
CA CYS A 148 4.31 -8.82 -13.26
C CYS A 148 3.14 -8.84 -14.25
N SER A 149 2.76 -7.64 -14.70
CA SER A 149 1.74 -7.47 -15.74
C SER A 149 2.15 -8.17 -17.03
N GLY A 150 1.23 -8.92 -17.63
CA GLY A 150 1.44 -9.62 -18.90
C GLY A 150 2.16 -10.97 -18.79
N THR A 151 3.09 -11.16 -17.85
CA THR A 151 3.85 -12.43 -17.70
C THR A 151 3.38 -13.29 -16.53
N ASN A 152 2.71 -12.72 -15.53
CA ASN A 152 2.37 -13.36 -14.26
C ASN A 152 3.57 -13.93 -13.50
N THR A 153 4.80 -13.53 -13.83
CA THR A 153 6.00 -13.90 -13.07
C THR A 153 6.01 -13.16 -11.73
N PRO A 154 6.43 -13.78 -10.61
CA PRO A 154 6.55 -13.08 -9.34
C PRO A 154 7.46 -11.86 -9.43
N VAL A 155 7.04 -10.72 -8.90
CA VAL A 155 7.82 -9.47 -8.91
C VAL A 155 9.17 -9.67 -8.23
N ARG A 156 9.23 -10.46 -7.16
CA ARG A 156 10.47 -10.79 -6.43
C ARG A 156 11.49 -11.62 -7.22
N ALA A 157 11.11 -12.17 -8.37
CA ALA A 157 12.00 -12.93 -9.25
C ALA A 157 12.63 -12.04 -10.34
N VAL A 158 12.21 -10.77 -10.44
CA VAL A 158 12.77 -9.80 -11.38
C VAL A 158 14.19 -9.42 -10.96
N THR A 159 15.09 -9.33 -11.93
CA THR A 159 16.48 -8.92 -11.73
C THR A 159 16.82 -7.73 -12.61
N GLU A 160 17.88 -7.00 -12.27
CA GLU A 160 18.34 -5.84 -13.06
C GLU A 160 18.55 -6.19 -14.54
N ALA A 161 19.11 -7.37 -14.84
CA ALA A 161 19.35 -7.85 -16.20
C ALA A 161 18.06 -8.03 -17.04
N SER A 162 16.90 -8.17 -16.39
CA SER A 162 15.60 -8.30 -17.06
C SER A 162 14.85 -6.97 -17.24
N THR A 163 15.40 -5.88 -16.72
CA THR A 163 14.78 -4.54 -16.71
C THR A 163 15.54 -3.54 -17.59
N SER A 164 14.90 -2.42 -17.94
CA SER A 164 15.54 -1.32 -18.66
C SER A 164 14.93 0.03 -18.27
N PRO A 165 15.74 1.10 -18.07
CA PRO A 165 15.20 2.45 -17.80
C PRO A 165 14.43 3.06 -18.97
N SER A 166 14.61 2.54 -20.19
CA SER A 166 13.95 3.05 -21.40
C SER A 166 12.65 2.33 -21.75
N LYS A 167 12.21 1.39 -20.91
CA LYS A 167 10.92 0.71 -21.00
C LYS A 167 9.98 1.27 -19.93
#